data_AF-A0A7J3I036-F1
#
_entry.id   AF-A0A7J3I036-F1
#
_cell.length_a   1.000
_cell.length_b   1.000
_cell.length_c   1.000
_cell.angle_alpha   90.00
_cell.angle_beta   90.00
_cell.angle_gamma   90.00
#
_symmetry.space_group_name_H-M   'P 1'
#
loop_
_entity.id
_entity.type
_entity.pdbx_description
1 polymer ?
#
loop_
_entity_poly.entity_id
_entity_poly.type
_entity_poly.pdbx_seq_one_letter_code
_entity_poly.pdbx_strand_id
1 'polypeptide(L)'
;MDLEEAIRVVARRMSKRGSELRGNVPTIGLVDRIMSEVGCEDHEDFLGRLLENPKEFYELALLRLKSSVADSFLSLLFTDVFSRFGLGELGPVFLEAMKTGDKIKVKEIFLKVAEAVKEVEEKERGSKLLSKC
;
A
#
# COMPACT_ATOMS: atom_id res chain seq x y z
N MET A 1 -15.35 -7.50 0.27
CA MET A 1 -15.35 -6.06 0.65
C MET A 1 -15.56 -5.22 -0.61
N ASP A 2 -16.21 -4.05 -0.55
CA ASP A 2 -16.24 -3.13 -1.70
C ASP A 2 -14.97 -2.24 -1.77
N LEU A 3 -14.76 -1.56 -2.89
CA LEU A 3 -13.52 -0.81 -3.15
C LEU A 3 -13.37 0.43 -2.26
N GLU A 4 -14.47 1.13 -1.95
CA GLU A 4 -14.43 2.32 -1.10
C GLU A 4 -14.12 1.94 0.36
N GLU A 5 -14.70 0.85 0.84
CA GLU A 5 -14.36 0.30 2.16
C GLU A 5 -12.90 -0.14 2.20
N ALA A 6 -12.42 -0.82 1.15
CA ALA A 6 -11.03 -1.26 1.06
C ALA A 6 -10.03 -0.09 1.10
N ILE A 7 -10.30 0.99 0.37
CA ILE A 7 -9.50 2.21 0.40
C ILE A 7 -9.45 2.78 1.82
N ARG A 8 -10.61 2.93 2.47
CA ARG A 8 -10.71 3.45 3.85
C ARG A 8 -9.95 2.60 4.86
N VAL A 9 -10.03 1.27 4.75
CA VAL A 9 -9.31 0.34 5.62
C VAL A 9 -7.80 0.51 5.49
N VAL A 10 -7.28 0.47 4.25
CA VAL A 10 -5.83 0.54 4.01
C VAL A 10 -5.29 1.94 4.33
N ALA A 11 -5.99 3.00 3.93
CA ALA A 11 -5.61 4.38 4.22
C ALA A 11 -5.51 4.65 5.73
N ARG A 12 -6.50 4.17 6.51
CA ARG A 12 -6.46 4.27 7.97
C ARG A 12 -5.25 3.54 8.56
N ARG A 13 -4.93 2.34 8.06
CA ARG A 13 -3.75 1.59 8.50
C ARG A 13 -2.45 2.34 8.17
N MET A 14 -2.35 2.89 6.95
CA MET A 14 -1.22 3.70 6.50
C MET A 14 -1.04 4.94 7.36
N SER A 15 -2.10 5.69 7.64
CA SER A 15 -2.05 6.88 8.50
C SER A 15 -1.59 6.54 9.92
N LYS A 16 -2.18 5.49 10.51
CA LYS A 16 -1.81 5.02 11.86
C LYS A 16 -0.35 4.59 11.92
N ARG A 17 0.10 3.71 11.01
CA ARG A 17 1.50 3.25 10.98
C ARG A 17 2.48 4.34 10.59
N GLY A 18 2.08 5.24 9.69
CA GLY A 18 2.86 6.39 9.26
C GLY A 18 3.21 7.29 10.43
N SER A 19 2.24 7.64 11.27
CA SER A 19 2.47 8.43 12.49
C SER A 19 3.35 7.72 13.52
N GLU A 20 3.22 6.40 13.66
CA GLU A 20 4.04 5.57 14.58
C GLU A 20 5.51 5.43 14.13
N LEU A 21 5.78 5.56 12.82
CA LEU A 21 7.07 5.20 12.21
C LEU A 21 7.78 6.37 11.50
N ARG A 22 7.29 7.62 11.65
CA ARG A 22 7.90 8.82 11.05
C ARG A 22 9.41 8.87 11.32
N GLY A 23 10.20 8.90 10.25
CA GLY A 23 11.67 9.01 10.29
C GLY A 23 12.45 7.69 10.22
N ASN A 24 11.80 6.53 10.40
CA ASN A 24 12.50 5.23 10.53
C ASN A 24 12.30 4.26 9.36
N VAL A 25 11.42 4.57 8.39
CA VAL A 25 11.08 3.65 7.31
C VAL A 25 11.20 4.35 5.95
N PRO A 26 12.20 3.98 5.10
CA PRO A 26 12.40 4.58 3.78
C PRO A 26 11.16 4.57 2.88
N THR A 27 10.29 3.57 3.06
CA THR A 27 9.04 3.42 2.33
C THR A 27 8.03 4.53 2.58
N ILE A 28 7.94 5.02 3.82
CA ILE A 28 7.02 6.10 4.19
C ILE A 28 7.47 7.38 3.48
N GLY A 29 8.77 7.64 3.46
CA GLY A 29 9.33 8.79 2.75
C GLY A 29 9.16 8.74 1.23
N LEU A 30 9.05 7.55 0.62
CA LEU A 30 8.72 7.41 -0.80
C LEU A 30 7.25 7.76 -1.07
N VAL A 31 6.33 7.24 -0.25
CA VAL A 31 4.88 7.52 -0.37
C VAL A 31 4.60 9.02 -0.19
N ASP A 32 5.14 9.65 0.86
CA ASP A 32 4.94 11.08 1.13
C ASP A 32 5.39 11.96 -0.04
N ARG A 33 6.51 11.60 -0.69
CA ARG A 33 7.01 12.33 -1.88
C ARG A 33 6.08 12.18 -3.06
N ILE A 34 5.66 10.95 -3.38
CA ILE A 34 4.73 10.71 -4.50
C ILE A 34 3.41 11.43 -4.25
N MET A 35 2.87 11.37 -3.04
CA MET A 35 1.66 12.10 -2.65
C MET A 35 1.80 13.61 -2.88
N SER A 36 2.91 14.20 -2.46
CA SER A 36 3.18 15.63 -2.68
C SER A 36 3.29 16.01 -4.16
N GLU A 37 3.80 15.12 -5.00
CA GLU A 37 3.99 15.38 -6.45
C GLU A 37 2.69 15.28 -7.23
N VAL A 38 1.85 14.30 -6.90
CA VAL A 38 0.54 14.11 -7.51
C VAL A 38 -0.50 15.08 -6.94
N GLY A 39 -0.16 15.77 -5.85
CA GLY A 39 -1.06 16.68 -5.14
C GLY A 39 -2.20 15.92 -4.47
N CYS A 40 -1.88 14.81 -3.79
CA CYS A 40 -2.85 14.04 -3.02
C CYS A 40 -3.14 14.75 -1.70
N GLU A 41 -4.42 14.86 -1.33
CA GLU A 41 -4.83 15.50 -0.07
C GLU A 41 -4.53 14.60 1.14
N ASP A 42 -4.77 13.30 1.01
CA ASP A 42 -4.55 12.30 2.04
C ASP A 42 -4.29 10.90 1.45
N HIS A 43 -4.19 9.89 2.32
CA HIS A 43 -3.96 8.51 1.92
C HIS A 43 -5.14 7.88 1.17
N GLU A 44 -6.37 8.34 1.39
CA GLU A 44 -7.54 7.84 0.66
C GLU A 44 -7.50 8.34 -0.79
N ASP A 45 -7.24 9.64 -0.99
CA ASP A 45 -7.04 10.23 -2.33
C ASP A 45 -5.86 9.56 -3.05
N PHE A 46 -4.73 9.37 -2.36
CA PHE A 46 -3.57 8.66 -2.91
C PHE A 46 -3.93 7.25 -3.42
N LEU A 47 -4.60 6.45 -2.59
CA LEU A 47 -4.98 5.09 -2.97
C LEU A 47 -6.02 5.09 -4.09
N GLY A 48 -7.00 5.99 -4.05
CA GLY A 48 -7.99 6.15 -5.10
C GLY A 48 -7.33 6.43 -6.45
N ARG A 49 -6.42 7.41 -6.51
CA ARG A 49 -5.69 7.75 -7.73
C ARG A 49 -4.76 6.64 -8.19
N LEU A 50 -4.06 5.96 -7.28
CA LEU A 50 -3.22 4.82 -7.61
C LEU A 50 -4.02 3.71 -8.28
N LEU A 51 -5.22 3.40 -7.76
CA LEU A 51 -6.08 2.35 -8.31
C LEU A 51 -6.68 2.76 -9.67
N GLU A 52 -6.83 4.05 -9.93
CA GLU A 52 -7.29 4.58 -11.22
C GLU A 52 -6.17 4.76 -12.25
N ASN A 53 -4.94 5.01 -11.83
CA ASN A 53 -3.80 5.17 -12.76
C ASN A 53 -2.52 4.51 -12.24
N PRO A 54 -2.49 3.17 -12.09
CA PRO A 54 -1.38 2.51 -11.39
C PRO A 54 -0.05 2.61 -12.13
N LYS A 55 -0.08 2.81 -13.45
CA LYS A 55 1.12 3.00 -14.28
C LYS A 55 1.82 4.32 -14.00
N GLU A 56 1.07 5.42 -13.83
CA GLU A 56 1.62 6.72 -13.47
C GLU A 56 2.38 6.64 -12.12
N PHE A 57 1.80 5.97 -11.12
CA PHE A 57 2.43 5.82 -9.82
C PHE A 57 3.68 4.94 -9.87
N TYR A 58 3.69 3.89 -10.70
CA TYR A 58 4.89 3.09 -10.96
C TYR A 58 6.01 3.92 -11.59
N GLU A 59 5.69 4.70 -12.63
CA GLU A 59 6.67 5.55 -13.33
C GLU A 59 7.24 6.64 -12.41
N LEU A 60 6.38 7.28 -11.59
CA LEU A 60 6.80 8.24 -10.57
C LEU A 60 7.74 7.59 -9.53
N ALA A 61 7.40 6.39 -9.06
CA ALA A 61 8.25 5.66 -8.12
C ALA A 61 9.64 5.36 -8.72
N LEU A 62 9.71 4.92 -9.99
CA LEU A 62 10.98 4.68 -10.68
C LEU A 62 11.82 5.96 -10.84
N LEU A 63 11.19 7.06 -11.27
CA LEU A 63 11.87 8.36 -11.45
C LEU A 63 12.52 8.84 -10.14
N ARG A 64 11.89 8.55 -8.99
CA ARG A 64 12.37 8.99 -7.67
C ARG A 64 13.41 8.08 -7.07
N LEU A 65 13.35 6.78 -7.35
CA LEU A 65 14.37 5.83 -6.90
C LEU A 65 15.69 5.95 -7.67
N LYS A 66 15.71 6.64 -8.84
CA LYS A 66 16.90 7.04 -9.62
C LYS A 66 17.97 5.92 -9.72
N SER A 67 17.54 4.69 -9.97
CA SER A 67 18.43 3.53 -9.91
C SER A 67 17.98 2.42 -10.86
N SER A 68 18.96 1.75 -11.45
CA SER A 68 18.74 0.53 -12.26
C SER A 68 18.13 -0.62 -11.46
N VAL A 69 18.18 -0.56 -10.12
CA VAL A 69 17.58 -1.58 -9.23
C VAL A 69 16.21 -1.17 -8.66
N ALA A 70 15.64 -0.04 -9.09
CA ALA A 70 14.37 0.46 -8.56
C ALA A 70 13.22 -0.54 -8.69
N ASP A 71 13.12 -1.23 -9.84
CA ASP A 71 12.11 -2.25 -10.09
C ASP A 71 12.24 -3.45 -9.12
N SER A 72 13.46 -3.98 -8.96
CA SER A 72 13.74 -5.06 -8.01
C SER A 72 13.48 -4.62 -6.57
N PHE A 73 13.80 -3.37 -6.21
CA PHE A 73 13.51 -2.82 -4.89
C PHE A 73 12.01 -2.74 -4.62
N LEU A 74 11.22 -2.22 -5.56
CA LEU A 74 9.76 -2.18 -5.45
C LEU A 74 9.17 -3.58 -5.34
N SER A 75 9.70 -4.55 -6.07
CA SER A 75 9.26 -5.95 -6.01
C SER A 75 9.51 -6.56 -4.63
N LEU A 76 10.71 -6.36 -4.08
CA LEU A 76 11.06 -6.78 -2.72
C LEU A 76 10.17 -6.09 -1.68
N LEU A 77 9.90 -4.80 -1.87
CA LEU A 77 9.07 -4.03 -0.97
C LEU A 77 7.62 -4.56 -0.94
N PHE A 78 6.98 -4.74 -2.10
CA PHE A 78 5.62 -5.26 -2.13
C PHE A 78 5.55 -6.70 -1.60
N THR A 79 6.55 -7.52 -1.91
CA THR A 79 6.69 -8.86 -1.33
C THR A 79 6.75 -8.80 0.20
N ASP A 80 7.61 -7.95 0.78
CA ASP A 80 7.74 -7.81 2.24
C ASP A 80 6.43 -7.33 2.89
N VAL A 81 5.83 -6.27 2.34
CA VAL A 81 4.58 -5.70 2.87
C VAL A 81 3.46 -6.73 2.83
N PHE A 82 3.29 -7.45 1.72
CA PHE A 82 2.20 -8.41 1.57
C PHE A 82 2.46 -9.70 2.37
N SER A 83 3.72 -10.10 2.56
CA SER A 83 4.09 -11.26 3.38
C SER A 83 3.65 -11.13 4.83
N ARG A 84 3.56 -9.90 5.36
CA ARG A 84 3.02 -9.62 6.71
C ARG A 84 1.56 -10.03 6.86
N PHE A 85 0.87 -10.24 5.75
CA PHE A 85 -0.53 -10.67 5.67
C PHE A 85 -0.68 -12.07 5.07
N GLY A 86 0.42 -12.82 4.88
CA GLY A 86 0.40 -14.14 4.24
C GLY A 86 0.21 -14.11 2.73
N LEU A 87 0.35 -12.94 2.08
CA LEU A 87 0.08 -12.71 0.66
C LEU A 87 1.35 -12.35 -0.14
N GLY A 88 2.53 -12.75 0.34
CA GLY A 88 3.83 -12.31 -0.22
C GLY A 88 3.98 -12.57 -1.72
N GLU A 89 3.45 -13.69 -2.21
CA GLU A 89 3.47 -14.06 -3.64
C GLU A 89 2.71 -13.07 -4.54
N LEU A 90 1.78 -12.29 -3.98
CA LEU A 90 1.05 -11.28 -4.74
C LEU A 90 1.87 -9.99 -4.95
N GLY A 91 2.99 -9.81 -4.23
CA GLY A 91 3.82 -8.61 -4.32
C GLY A 91 4.37 -8.36 -5.73
N PRO A 92 5.06 -9.33 -6.35
CA PRO A 92 5.55 -9.20 -7.72
C PRO A 92 4.43 -9.09 -8.75
N VAL A 93 3.30 -9.80 -8.53
CA VAL A 93 2.14 -9.76 -9.43
C VAL A 93 1.49 -8.38 -9.40
N PHE A 94 1.40 -7.76 -8.23
CA PHE A 94 0.90 -6.40 -8.05
C PHE A 94 1.79 -5.38 -8.77
N LEU A 95 3.11 -5.50 -8.62
CA LEU A 95 4.06 -4.63 -9.31
C LEU A 95 3.94 -4.73 -10.84
N GLU A 96 3.87 -5.95 -11.39
CA GLU A 96 3.73 -6.14 -12.84
C GLU A 96 2.39 -5.59 -13.35
N ALA A 97 1.30 -5.76 -12.60
CA ALA A 97 0.02 -5.16 -12.91
C ALA A 97 0.09 -3.62 -12.90
N MET A 98 0.82 -3.02 -11.95
CA MET A 98 1.04 -1.57 -11.94
C MET A 98 1.83 -1.11 -13.16
N LYS A 99 2.94 -1.78 -13.48
CA LYS A 99 3.81 -1.49 -14.62
C LYS A 99 3.07 -1.55 -15.97
N THR A 100 2.19 -2.54 -16.13
CA THR A 100 1.39 -2.72 -17.35
C THR A 100 0.13 -1.84 -17.39
N GLY A 101 -0.24 -1.23 -16.25
CA GLY A 101 -1.46 -0.43 -16.13
C GLY A 101 -2.74 -1.25 -15.99
N ASP A 102 -2.65 -2.52 -15.61
CA ASP A 102 -3.80 -3.41 -15.42
C ASP A 102 -4.58 -3.05 -14.14
N LYS A 103 -5.48 -2.08 -14.27
CA LYS A 103 -6.32 -1.60 -13.17
C LYS A 103 -7.18 -2.70 -12.55
N ILE A 104 -7.65 -3.66 -13.35
CA ILE A 104 -8.51 -4.74 -12.86
C ILE A 104 -7.72 -5.63 -11.93
N LYS A 105 -6.51 -6.03 -12.34
CA LYS A 105 -5.65 -6.88 -11.53
C LYS A 105 -5.15 -6.18 -10.26
N VAL A 106 -4.77 -4.91 -10.37
CA VAL A 106 -4.38 -4.08 -9.22
C VAL A 106 -5.52 -4.02 -8.20
N LYS A 107 -6.75 -3.72 -8.64
CA LYS A 107 -7.93 -3.66 -7.75
C LYS A 107 -8.25 -5.03 -7.12
N GLU A 108 -8.17 -6.13 -7.88
CA GLU A 108 -8.38 -7.48 -7.37
C GLU A 108 -7.41 -7.81 -6.21
N ILE A 109 -6.12 -7.55 -6.42
CA ILE A 109 -5.09 -7.80 -5.40
C ILE A 109 -5.26 -6.86 -4.20
N PHE A 110 -5.55 -5.58 -4.47
CA PHE A 110 -5.79 -4.58 -3.43
C PHE A 110 -6.93 -5.00 -2.49
N LEU A 111 -8.04 -5.52 -3.03
CA LEU A 111 -9.17 -6.02 -2.23
C LEU A 111 -8.75 -7.18 -1.31
N LYS A 112 -7.96 -8.14 -1.81
CA LYS A 112 -7.43 -9.26 -1.01
C LYS A 112 -6.55 -8.77 0.13
N VAL A 113 -5.67 -7.79 -0.15
CA VAL A 113 -4.81 -7.18 0.87
C VAL A 113 -5.64 -6.41 1.89
N ALA A 114 -6.64 -5.63 1.46
CA ALA A 114 -7.52 -4.86 2.34
C ALA A 114 -8.33 -5.76 3.29
N GLU A 115 -8.83 -6.90 2.80
CA GLU A 115 -9.48 -7.92 3.63
C GLU A 115 -8.54 -8.46 4.70
N ALA A 116 -7.32 -8.85 4.32
CA ALA A 116 -6.32 -9.34 5.27
C ALA A 116 -5.90 -8.26 6.29
N VAL A 117 -5.78 -6.99 5.87
CA VAL A 117 -5.53 -5.86 6.77
C VAL A 117 -6.66 -5.70 7.78
N LYS A 118 -7.92 -5.74 7.34
CA LYS A 118 -9.09 -5.60 8.20
C LYS A 118 -9.13 -6.69 9.28
N GLU A 119 -8.91 -7.94 8.90
CA GLU A 119 -8.85 -9.05 9.86
C GLU A 119 -7.79 -8.86 10.93
N VAL A 120 -6.61 -8.36 10.54
CA VAL A 120 -5.52 -8.06 11.48
C VAL A 120 -5.90 -6.91 12.41
N GLU A 121 -6.50 -5.83 11.89
CA GLU A 121 -6.95 -4.71 12.72
C GLU A 121 -8.04 -5.11 13.73
N GLU A 122 -8.96 -5.98 13.34
CA GLU A 122 -10.01 -6.52 14.21
C GLU A 122 -9.42 -7.40 15.33
N LYS A 123 -8.47 -8.27 15.00
CA LYS A 123 -7.73 -9.08 15.99
C LYS A 123 -6.92 -8.21 16.96
N GLU A 124 -6.22 -7.19 16.46
CA GLU A 124 -5.46 -6.23 17.28
C GLU A 124 -6.40 -5.47 18.24
N ARG A 125 -7.60 -5.08 17.80
CA ARG A 125 -8.61 -4.40 18.63
C ARG A 125 -9.20 -5.31 19.70
N GLY A 126 -9.57 -6.54 19.34
CA GLY A 126 -10.11 -7.53 20.29
C GLY A 126 -9.12 -7.86 21.41
N SER A 127 -7.84 -8.04 21.06
CA SER A 127 -6.76 -8.29 22.03
C SER A 127 -6.56 -7.11 23.00
N LYS A 128 -6.61 -5.86 22.52
CA LYS A 128 -6.50 -4.67 23.38
C LYS A 128 -7.65 -4.53 24.39
N LEU A 129 -8.86 -4.93 24.02
CA LEU A 129 -10.02 -4.92 24.92
C LEU A 129 -9.89 -5.97 26.02
N LEU A 130 -9.41 -7.17 25.67
CA LEU A 130 -9.17 -8.26 26.64
C LEU A 130 -8.02 -7.94 27.60
N SER A 131 -6.98 -7.23 27.14
CA SER A 131 -5.85 -6.83 28.00
C SER A 131 -6.15 -5.71 29.01
N LYS A 132 -7.35 -5.12 28.94
CA LYS A 132 -7.81 -4.04 29.83
C LYS A 132 -8.87 -4.48 30.85
N CYS A 133 -9.26 -5.75 30.83
CA CYS A 133 -10.09 -6.40 31.85
C CYS A 133 -9.20 -7.23 32.78
#